data_AF-A0A1C5DYI9-F1
#
_entry.id   AF-A0A1C5DYI9-F1
#
_cell.length_a   1.000
_cell.length_b   1.000
_cell.length_c   1.000
_cell.angle_alpha   90.00
_cell.angle_beta   90.00
_cell.angle_gamma   90.00
#
_symmetry.space_group_name_H-M   'P 1'
#
loop_
_entity.id
_entity.type
_entity.pdbx_description
1 polymer ?
#
loop_
_entity_poly.entity_id
_entity_poly.type
_entity_poly.pdbx_seq_one_letter_code
_entity_poly.pdbx_strand_id
1 'polypeptide(L)' 'IAGLDGRYSCGVCGWVNHHSEGHRPLPRAEDDPDAANPLD' A
#
# COMPACT_ATOMS: atom_id res chain seq x y z
N ILE A 1 -4.15 9.31 -9.18
CA ILE A 1 -3.64 8.56 -8.03
C ILE A 1 -2.31 9.17 -7.66
N ALA A 2 -2.22 9.80 -6.48
CA ALA A 2 -0.95 10.21 -5.90
C ALA A 2 -0.51 9.05 -5.00
N GLY A 3 0.74 8.65 -5.13
CA GLY A 3 1.29 7.55 -4.36
C GLY A 3 1.14 7.72 -2.85
N LEU A 4 0.62 6.72 -2.15
CA LEU A 4 0.64 6.71 -0.68
C LEU A 4 2.09 6.47 -0.24
N ASP A 5 2.59 7.25 0.72
CA ASP A 5 3.87 6.99 1.39
C ASP A 5 5.10 6.88 0.47
N GLY A 6 5.10 7.62 -0.65
CA GLY A 6 6.18 7.59 -1.64
C GLY A 6 6.16 6.38 -2.59
N ARG A 7 5.11 5.56 -2.55
CA ARG A 7 4.88 4.47 -3.52
C ARG A 7 4.22 5.05 -4.77
N TYR A 8 4.91 5.11 -5.89
CA TYR A 8 4.43 5.78 -7.09
C TYR A 8 3.33 5.02 -7.85
N SER A 9 2.32 5.77 -8.30
CA SER A 9 1.25 5.28 -9.17
C SER A 9 1.04 6.24 -10.34
N CYS A 10 1.20 5.78 -11.58
CA CYS A 10 0.92 6.59 -12.75
C CYS A 10 -0.59 6.61 -13.04
N GLY A 11 -1.22 7.79 -12.89
CA GLY A 11 -2.64 7.96 -13.22
C GLY A 11 -3.00 7.86 -14.70
N VAL A 12 -2.00 7.82 -15.61
CA VAL A 12 -2.20 7.85 -17.07
C VAL A 12 -2.14 6.44 -17.68
N CYS A 13 -1.14 5.64 -17.31
CA CYS A 13 -0.97 4.28 -17.85
C CYS A 13 -1.28 3.17 -16.83
N GLY A 14 -1.61 3.51 -15.59
CA GLY A 14 -1.94 2.55 -14.54
C GLY A 14 -0.74 1.78 -13.98
N TRP A 15 0.48 2.04 -14.45
CA TRP A 15 1.69 1.43 -13.91
C TRP A 15 1.89 1.86 -12.46
N VAL A 16 2.17 0.88 -11.60
CA VAL A 16 2.52 1.07 -10.19
C VAL A 16 3.87 0.43 -9.94
N ASN A 17 4.65 1.06 -9.07
CA ASN A 17 5.95 0.53 -8.67
C ASN A 17 5.77 -0.64 -7.68
N HIS A 18 6.82 -1.42 -7.44
CA HIS A 18 6.70 -2.57 -6.53
C HIS A 18 6.39 -2.08 -5.11
N HIS A 19 5.52 -2.80 -4.39
CA HIS A 19 5.03 -2.35 -3.10
C HIS A 19 6.15 -2.05 -2.09
N SER A 20 7.31 -2.71 -2.19
CA SER A 20 8.46 -2.53 -1.29
C SER A 20 9.29 -1.25 -1.53
N GLU A 21 9.01 -0.48 -2.57
CA GLU A 21 9.86 0.65 -3.00
C GLU A 21 9.46 2.01 -2.39
N GLY A 22 8.51 2.05 -1.46
CA GLY A 22 8.12 3.28 -0.76
C GLY A 22 9.15 3.73 0.29
N HIS A 23 9.04 4.99 0.72
CA HIS A 23 9.99 5.61 1.64
C HIS A 23 9.73 5.25 3.12
N ARG A 24 8.55 4.68 3.43
CA ARG A 24 8.19 4.21 4.77
C ARG A 24 8.15 2.68 4.82
N PRO A 25 8.41 2.08 6.00
CA PRO A 25 8.20 0.66 6.23
C PRO A 25 6.82 0.19 5.77
N LEU A 26 6.71 -1.07 5.38
CA LEU A 26 5.41 -1.67 5.10
C LEU A 26 4.60 -1.79 6.39
N PRO A 27 3.28 -1.55 6.36
CA PRO A 27 2.40 -1.91 7.46
C PRO A 27 2.57 -3.39 7.81
N ARG A 28 2.57 -3.70 9.10
CA ARG A 28 2.59 -5.06 9.61
C ARG A 28 1.16 -5.60 9.68
N ALA A 29 1.02 -6.91 9.85
CA ALA A 29 -0.29 -7.54 9.99
C ALA A 29 -1.09 -6.99 11.19
N GLU A 30 -0.41 -6.60 12.28
CA GLU A 30 -1.06 -5.99 13.44
C GLU A 30 -1.54 -4.55 13.23
N ASP A 31 -1.10 -3.88 12.16
CA ASP A 31 -1.54 -2.53 11.80
C ASP A 31 -2.83 -2.57 10.96
N ASP A 32 -3.29 -3.75 10.55
CA ASP A 32 -4.52 -3.92 9.78
C ASP A 32 -5.75 -3.82 10.72
N PRO A 33 -6.61 -2.80 10.55
CA PRO A 33 -7.80 -2.61 11.39
C PRO A 33 -8.79 -3.77 11.30
N ASP A 34 -8.75 -4.53 10.19
CA ASP A 34 -9.62 -5.68 9.96
C ASP A 34 -8.96 -7.00 10.39
N ALA A 35 -7.73 -6.99 10.91
CA ALA A 35 -7.01 -8.19 11.36
C ALA A 35 -7.79 -9.03 12.40
N ALA A 36 -8.67 -8.37 13.16
CA ALA A 36 -9.49 -9.02 14.19
C ALA A 36 -10.82 -9.60 13.66
N ASN A 37 -11.19 -9.38 12.39
CA ASN A 37 -12.42 -9.89 11.79
C ASN A 37 -12.12 -10.85 10.63
N PRO A 38 -11.87 -12.15 10.88
CA PRO A 38 -11.23 -13.00 9.89
C PRO A 38 -12.11 -13.43 8.70
N LEU A 39 -13.42 -13.18 8.69
CA LEU A 39 -14.34 -13.74 7.67
C LEU A 39 -15.63 -12.90 7.52
N ASP A 40 -15.67 -12.02 6.52
CA ASP A 40 -16.90 -11.59 5.81
C ASP A 40 -16.79 -12.02 4.32
#